data_AF-A0A815PZT1-F1
#
_entry.id   AF-A0A815PZT1-F1
#
_cell.length_a   1.000
_cell.length_b   1.000
_cell.length_c   1.000
_cell.angle_alpha   90.00
_cell.angle_beta   90.00
_cell.angle_gamma   90.00
#
_symmetry.space_group_name_H-M   'P 1'
#
loop_
_entity.id
_entity.type
_entity.pdbx_description
1 polymer ?
#
loop_
_entity_poly.entity_id
_entity_poly.type
_entity_poly.pdbx_seq_one_letter_code
_entity_poly.pdbx_strand_id
1 'polypeptide(L)' 'MDTIGSNSVNSGFVGIKFCQECNNMLYPKEDKENRILLYACRRCQHQQAADNPCIYVNKITHEI' A
#
# COMPACT_ATOMS: atom_id res chain seq x y z
N MET A 1 -25.78 -11.22 11.55
CA MET A 1 -26.01 -9.91 10.90
C MET A 1 -26.03 -8.89 12.01
N ASP A 2 -24.93 -8.18 12.23
CA ASP A 2 -24.94 -6.92 12.98
C ASP A 2 -23.96 -5.97 12.32
N THR A 3 -24.57 -4.92 11.76
CA THR A 3 -23.97 -3.82 11.04
C THR A 3 -23.35 -2.86 12.05
N ILE A 4 -22.02 -2.79 12.16
CA ILE A 4 -21.34 -1.67 12.83
C ILE A 4 -20.20 -1.20 11.92
N GLY A 5 -20.51 -0.18 11.13
CA GLY A 5 -19.53 0.64 10.43
C GLY A 5 -18.65 1.35 11.45
N SER A 6 -17.52 0.73 11.77
CA SER A 6 -16.42 1.39 12.46
C SER A 6 -15.57 2.09 11.40
N ASN A 7 -15.97 3.30 11.01
CA ASN A 7 -15.10 4.25 10.31
C ASN A 7 -14.01 4.75 11.27
N SER A 8 -13.17 3.82 11.75
CA SER A 8 -11.84 4.15 12.22
C SER A 8 -11.02 4.30 10.97
N VAL A 9 -11.02 5.49 10.36
CA VAL A 9 -9.99 5.86 9.40
C VAL A 9 -8.69 5.99 10.20
N ASN A 10 -8.15 4.85 10.65
CA ASN A 10 -6.73 4.71 10.86
C ASN A 10 -6.15 5.23 9.55
N SER A 11 -5.51 6.41 9.57
CA SER A 11 -4.58 6.77 8.49
C SER A 11 -3.53 5.66 8.50
N GLY A 12 -3.86 4.63 7.73
CA GLY A 12 -3.38 3.28 7.88
C GLY A 12 -1.89 3.30 7.73
N PHE A 13 -1.20 2.55 8.58
CA PHE A 13 0.21 2.31 8.43
C PHE A 13 0.49 1.91 6.97
N VAL A 14 1.18 2.79 6.23
CA VAL A 14 1.65 2.49 4.88
C VAL A 14 3.01 1.83 5.05
N GLY A 15 2.99 0.50 5.19
CA GLY A 15 4.18 -0.31 5.40
C GLY A 15 4.95 -0.60 4.12
N ILE A 16 6.25 -0.85 4.26
CA ILE A 16 7.09 -1.40 3.19
C ILE A 16 6.63 -2.84 2.92
N LYS A 17 6.34 -3.17 1.66
CA LYS A 17 5.97 -4.52 1.22
C LYS A 17 7.16 -5.20 0.53
N PHE A 18 7.30 -6.51 0.72
CA PHE A 18 8.36 -7.33 0.11
C PHE A 18 7.78 -8.33 -0.89
N CYS A 19 8.56 -8.61 -1.93
CA CYS A 19 8.22 -9.57 -2.96
C CYS A 19 8.27 -11.00 -2.40
N GLN A 20 7.22 -11.80 -2.63
CA GLN A 20 7.15 -13.18 -2.15
C GLN A 20 8.13 -14.13 -2.85
N GLU A 21 8.62 -13.76 -4.04
CA GLU A 21 9.52 -14.62 -4.84
C GLU A 21 10.99 -14.42 -4.49
N CYS A 22 11.44 -13.17 -4.31
CA CYS A 22 12.86 -12.85 -4.15
C CYS A 22 13.17 -11.94 -2.95
N ASN A 23 12.18 -11.70 -2.08
CA ASN A 23 12.30 -10.91 -0.86
C ASN A 23 12.89 -9.49 -1.05
N ASN A 24 12.80 -8.94 -2.25
CA ASN A 24 13.16 -7.56 -2.55
C ASN A 24 11.98 -6.62 -2.30
N MET A 25 12.26 -5.35 -2.02
CA MET A 25 11.23 -4.33 -1.82
C MET A 25 10.34 -4.15 -3.07
N LEU A 26 9.02 -4.09 -2.86
CA LEU A 26 8.05 -3.77 -3.90
C LEU A 26 7.88 -2.26 -4.01
N TYR A 27 7.74 -1.80 -5.26
CA TYR A 27 7.57 -0.38 -5.58
C TYR A 27 6.17 -0.13 -6.14
N PRO A 28 5.56 1.02 -5.80
CA PRO A 28 4.31 1.47 -6.41
C PRO A 28 4.44 1.58 -7.94
N LYS A 29 3.44 1.08 -8.67
CA LYS A 29 3.31 1.12 -10.13
C LYS A 29 1.85 1.35 -10.50
N GLU A 30 1.60 2.26 -11.43
CA GLU A 30 0.26 2.50 -11.97
C GLU A 30 -0.08 1.46 -13.05
N ASP A 31 -1.27 0.86 -12.96
CA ASP A 31 -1.93 0.20 -14.09
C ASP A 31 -2.94 1.18 -14.71
N LYS A 32 -2.59 1.72 -15.88
CA LYS A 32 -3.35 2.78 -16.56
C LYS A 32 -4.66 2.30 -17.16
N GLU A 33 -4.73 1.03 -17.55
CA GLU A 33 -5.92 0.46 -18.20
C GLU A 33 -7.02 0.25 -17.18
N ASN A 34 -6.67 -0.36 -16.05
CA ASN A 34 -7.61 -0.65 -14.97
C ASN A 34 -7.74 0.48 -13.95
N ARG A 35 -6.87 1.50 -14.03
CA ARG A 35 -6.78 2.63 -13.09
C ARG A 35 -6.60 2.18 -11.64
N ILE A 36 -5.77 1.16 -11.44
CA ILE A 36 -5.46 0.60 -10.12
C ILE A 36 -3.98 0.81 -9.78
N LEU A 37 -3.70 0.87 -8.48
CA LEU A 37 -2.35 0.88 -7.96
C LEU A 37 -1.85 -0.56 -7.78
N LEU A 38 -0.67 -0.85 -8.32
CA LEU A 38 0.05 -2.10 -8.14
C LEU A 38 1.33 -1.88 -7.31
N TYR A 39 1.77 -2.92 -6.63
CA TYR A 39 3.11 -3.05 -6.07
C TYR A 39 3.90 -4.05 -6.90
N ALA A 40 4.96 -3.61 -7.55
CA ALA A 40 5.77 -4.42 -8.46
C ALA A 40 7.22 -4.54 -7.98
N CYS A 41 7.80 -5.72 -8.15
CA CYS A 41 9.22 -5.93 -7.91
C CYS A 41 10.06 -5.37 -9.08
N ARG A 42 11.24 -4.81 -8.79
CA ARG A 42 12.19 -4.37 -9.83
C ARG A 42 13.09 -5.49 -10.37
N ARG A 43 13.20 -6.60 -9.64
CA ARG A 43 14.15 -7.69 -9.94
C ARG A 43 13.51 -8.90 -10.62
N CYS A 44 12.21 -9.10 -10.41
CA CYS A 44 11.42 -10.20 -10.98
C CYS A 44 10.09 -9.67 -11.54
N GLN A 45 9.22 -10.56 -12.05
CA GLN A 45 7.95 -10.18 -12.68
C GLN A 45 6.78 -10.10 -11.69
N HIS A 46 7.02 -10.39 -10.41
CA HIS A 46 6.00 -10.33 -9.38
C HIS A 46 5.36 -8.94 -9.26
N GLN A 47 4.04 -8.91 -9.26
CA GLN A 47 3.23 -7.73 -9.04
C GLN A 47 1.93 -8.09 -8.32
N GLN A 48 1.41 -7.19 -7.50
CA GLN A 48 0.17 -7.39 -6.74
C GLN A 48 -0.63 -6.09 -6.65
N ALA A 49 -1.96 -6.17 -6.54
CA ALA A 49 -2.81 -5.00 -6.33
C ALA A 49 -2.62 -4.41 -4.94
N ALA A 50 -2.72 -3.09 -4.82
CA ALA A 50 -2.66 -2.41 -3.54
C ALA A 50 -4.03 -2.37 -2.85
N ASP A 51 -4.06 -2.74 -1.57
CA ASP A 51 -5.27 -2.68 -0.73
C ASP A 51 -5.66 -1.24 -0.35
N ASN A 52 -4.67 -0.34 -0.32
CA ASN A 52 -4.82 1.07 0.02
C ASN A 52 -4.08 1.92 -1.02
N PRO A 53 -4.71 2.94 -1.63
CA PRO A 53 -4.05 3.83 -2.58
C PRO A 53 -3.00 4.77 -1.95
N CYS A 54 -2.94 4.87 -0.62
CA CYS A 54 -1.97 5.72 0.08
C CYS A 54 -0.56 5.14 0.00
N ILE A 55 0.37 5.86 -0.65
CA ILE A 55 1.77 5.43 -0.85
C ILE A 55 2.70 5.90 0.26
N TYR A 56 2.41 7.05 0.86
CA TYR A 56 3.27 7.69 1.85
C TYR A 56 2.45 8.62 2.73
N VAL A 57 2.76 8.62 4.02
CA VAL A 57 2.21 9.56 5.00
C VAL A 57 3.37 10.12 5.82
N ASN A 58 3.48 11.45 5.89
CA ASN A 58 4.36 12.13 6.82
C ASN A 58 3.55 12.66 8.00
N LYS A 59 3.65 12.02 9.17
CA LYS A 59 3.02 12.52 10.41
C LYS A 59 4.06 13.31 11.19
N ILE A 60 4.04 14.63 11.05
CA ILE A 60 4.89 15.55 11.81
C ILE A 60 4.19 15.81 13.16
N THR A 61 4.80 15.38 14.25
CA THR A 61 4.33 15.71 15.61
C THR A 61 5.10 16.93 16.10
N HIS A 62 4.38 17.99 16.47
CA HIS A 62 4.96 19.10 17.22
C HIS A 62 4.73 18.84 18.70
N GLU A 63 5.78 18.45 19.42
CA GLU A 63 5.80 18.52 20.87
C GLU A 63 6.13 19.97 21.27
N ILE A 64 5.31 20.56 22.14
CA ILE A 64 5.55 21.87 22.76
C ILE A 64 6.16 21.62 24.13
#